data_AF-A0A219ARG4-F1
#
_entry.id   AF-A0A219ARG4-F1
#
_cell.length_a   1.000
_cell.length_b   1.000
_cell.length_c   1.000
_cell.angle_alpha   90.00
_cell.angle_beta   90.00
_cell.angle_gamma   90.00
#
_symmetry.space_group_name_H-M   'P 1'
#
loop_
_entity.id
_entity.type
_entity.pdbx_description
1 polymer ?
#
loop_
_entity_poly.entity_id
_entity_poly.type
_entity_poly.pdbx_seq_one_letter_code
_entity_poly.pdbx_strand_id
1 'polypeptide(L)'
;MDDDIAIEVTQAYTLGIPKLFAAVTKAFIVRYQNLEPLRQANPWGCHGAPKWAADWTWDGRMRWTRPESSFTCPLWDPSRPEPDPATIYNAHGGVPARYEFLANDMLLRCGGFVLDRIAGLGAPEDGYFMWAKHRMHQCPTWKSAYGSEEETRRALLSTLMGGRVAHGGRFQDRHLALSSLPSNFHVGFPQFEQRGWKWFTTQEAYYFKWEEWRLAHNHFMLEGKRLDEYFTDWLPQEADESTYIEVYNSADRMVQERRLMLTENGYLGWAPDNAYDEADENNVRVGDLIAIIFGCSTPLVVRANGEFYEIVGEAYVEGFMDGEGIRLVEGGERKVESYTFV
;
A
#
# COMPACT_ATOMS: atom_id res chain seq x y z
N MET A 1 9.87 22.21 6.90
CA MET A 1 8.44 22.48 7.12
C MET A 1 8.22 23.94 6.75
N ASP A 2 7.14 24.25 6.05
CA ASP A 2 6.78 25.62 5.70
C ASP A 2 6.51 26.43 6.99
N ASP A 3 7.04 27.66 7.07
CA ASP A 3 6.95 28.50 8.28
C ASP A 3 5.49 28.82 8.65
N ASP A 4 4.60 28.94 7.66
CA ASP A 4 3.18 29.23 7.88
C ASP A 4 2.47 28.01 8.52
N ILE A 5 2.78 26.80 8.06
CA ILE A 5 2.28 25.56 8.68
C ILE A 5 2.76 25.46 10.12
N ALA A 6 4.05 25.76 10.37
CA ALA A 6 4.60 25.70 11.73
C ALA A 6 3.88 26.66 12.68
N ILE A 7 3.49 27.86 12.23
CA ILE A 7 2.72 28.82 13.01
C ILE A 7 1.32 28.27 13.31
N GLU A 8 0.59 27.77 12.30
CA GLU A 8 -0.76 27.21 12.48
C GLU A 8 -0.76 26.01 13.44
N VAL A 9 0.19 25.08 13.28
CA VAL A 9 0.38 23.93 14.17
C VAL A 9 0.69 24.38 15.59
N THR A 10 1.52 25.42 15.74
CA THR A 10 1.88 25.94 17.07
C THR A 10 0.66 26.50 17.81
N GLN A 11 -0.22 27.22 17.11
CA GLN A 11 -1.45 27.75 17.67
C GLN A 11 -2.43 26.62 18.07
N ALA A 12 -2.45 25.53 17.30
CA ALA A 12 -3.32 24.39 17.53
C ALA A 12 -2.99 23.60 18.81
N TYR A 13 -1.77 23.69 19.37
CA TYR A 13 -1.43 23.00 20.64
C TYR A 13 -2.25 23.45 21.86
N THR A 14 -2.99 24.55 21.75
CA THR A 14 -3.95 24.97 22.78
C THR A 14 -5.25 24.15 22.77
N LEU A 15 -5.49 23.37 21.72
CA LEU A 15 -6.66 22.51 21.55
C LEU A 15 -6.47 21.16 22.26
N GLY A 16 -7.59 20.50 22.61
CA GLY A 16 -7.56 19.10 23.01
C GLY A 16 -7.12 18.18 21.85
N ILE A 17 -6.53 17.03 22.18
CA ILE A 17 -5.89 16.11 21.21
C ILE A 17 -6.75 15.80 19.97
N PRO A 18 -8.06 15.46 20.07
CA PRO A 18 -8.89 15.22 18.88
C PRO A 18 -8.89 16.38 17.88
N LYS A 19 -9.02 17.61 18.40
CA LYS A 19 -9.10 18.83 17.58
C LYS A 19 -7.72 19.27 17.09
N LEU A 20 -6.66 18.96 17.85
CA LEU A 20 -5.29 19.20 17.43
C LEU A 20 -4.98 18.42 16.14
N PHE A 21 -5.25 17.11 16.10
CA PHE A 21 -4.98 16.29 14.90
C PHE A 21 -5.78 16.76 13.69
N ALA A 22 -7.06 17.10 13.88
CA ALA A 22 -7.90 17.68 12.84
C ALA A 22 -7.35 19.01 12.32
N ALA A 23 -6.96 19.92 13.22
CA ALA A 23 -6.41 21.23 12.87
C ALA A 23 -5.08 21.13 12.12
N VAL A 24 -4.17 20.25 12.56
CA VAL A 24 -2.90 20.00 11.87
C VAL A 24 -3.17 19.42 10.48
N THR A 25 -4.00 18.39 10.38
CA THR A 25 -4.34 17.79 9.06
C THR A 25 -4.96 18.82 8.11
N LYS A 26 -5.87 19.66 8.63
CA LYS A 26 -6.49 20.77 7.89
C LYS A 26 -5.46 21.79 7.39
N ALA A 27 -4.49 22.18 8.21
CA ALA A 27 -3.42 23.11 7.82
C ALA A 27 -2.67 22.59 6.58
N PHE A 28 -2.29 21.31 6.57
CA PHE A 28 -1.64 20.68 5.42
C PHE A 28 -2.55 20.65 4.18
N ILE A 29 -3.81 20.24 4.33
CA ILE A 29 -4.78 20.20 3.22
C ILE A 29 -4.97 21.60 2.60
N VAL A 30 -5.16 22.63 3.43
CA VAL A 30 -5.39 24.01 2.96
C VAL A 30 -4.14 24.58 2.31
N ARG A 31 -2.96 24.38 2.91
CA ARG A 31 -1.70 24.93 2.40
C ARG A 31 -1.30 24.33 1.07
N TYR A 32 -1.39 23.01 0.93
CA TYR A 32 -0.96 22.29 -0.27
C TYR A 32 -2.08 22.06 -1.29
N GLN A 33 -3.32 22.41 -0.95
CA GLN A 33 -4.52 22.25 -1.78
C GLN A 33 -4.69 20.81 -2.32
N ASN A 34 -4.30 19.83 -1.52
CA ASN A 34 -4.39 18.42 -1.82
C ASN A 34 -4.88 17.62 -0.60
N LEU A 35 -5.18 16.35 -0.82
CA LEU A 35 -5.69 15.41 0.19
C LEU A 35 -4.66 14.32 0.50
N GLU A 36 -3.36 14.58 0.31
CA GLU A 36 -2.28 13.70 0.72
C GLU A 36 -2.33 13.29 2.20
N PRO A 37 -2.69 14.18 3.15
CA PRO A 37 -2.76 13.80 4.57
C PRO A 37 -3.73 12.64 4.85
N LEU A 38 -4.72 12.39 3.98
CA LEU A 38 -5.65 11.26 4.13
C LEU A 38 -4.95 9.90 4.05
N ARG A 39 -3.78 9.82 3.40
CA ARG A 39 -2.94 8.61 3.39
C ARG A 39 -2.42 8.23 4.79
N GLN A 40 -2.48 9.15 5.75
CA GLN A 40 -2.08 8.96 7.15
C GLN A 40 -3.27 8.71 8.07
N ALA A 41 -4.49 8.86 7.56
CA ALA A 41 -5.70 8.62 8.30
C ALA A 41 -5.84 7.14 8.67
N ASN A 42 -6.49 6.89 9.81
CA ASN A 42 -6.82 5.57 10.31
C ASN A 42 -7.99 5.68 11.31
N PRO A 43 -8.79 4.62 11.49
CA PRO A 43 -9.92 4.63 12.41
C PRO A 43 -9.59 4.07 13.80
N TRP A 44 -8.34 3.70 14.06
CA TRP A 44 -7.89 2.91 15.21
C TRP A 44 -7.10 3.71 16.25
N GLY A 45 -6.88 5.00 16.00
CA GLY A 45 -6.28 5.92 16.96
C GLY A 45 -7.03 5.98 18.29
N CYS A 46 -6.30 5.93 19.40
CA CYS A 46 -6.88 5.91 20.75
C CYS A 46 -7.30 7.29 21.27
N HIS A 47 -7.01 8.36 20.52
CA HIS A 47 -7.25 9.73 20.95
C HIS A 47 -8.61 10.31 20.53
N GLY A 48 -9.45 9.54 19.82
CA GLY A 48 -10.79 9.99 19.41
C GLY A 48 -10.78 11.18 18.46
N ALA A 49 -9.69 11.36 17.71
CA ALA A 49 -9.63 12.30 16.60
C ALA A 49 -10.57 11.87 15.47
N PRO A 50 -10.97 12.80 14.58
CA PRO A 50 -11.66 12.41 13.35
C PRO A 50 -10.87 11.35 12.59
N LYS A 51 -11.55 10.35 12.05
CA LYS A 51 -10.95 9.20 11.37
C LYS A 51 -10.36 9.55 10.00
N TRP A 52 -10.60 10.76 9.50
CA TRP A 52 -9.89 11.33 8.34
C TRP A 52 -8.59 12.08 8.72
N ALA A 53 -8.41 12.42 10.00
CA ALA A 53 -7.23 13.15 10.44
C ALA A 53 -6.02 12.21 10.55
N ALA A 54 -4.84 12.75 10.29
CA ALA A 54 -3.59 12.03 10.51
C ALA A 54 -3.34 11.88 12.02
N ASP A 55 -3.52 10.68 12.55
CA ASP A 55 -3.10 10.32 13.90
C ASP A 55 -1.69 9.73 13.86
N TRP A 56 -0.69 10.50 14.31
CA TRP A 56 0.71 10.10 14.31
C TRP A 56 1.12 9.27 15.53
N THR A 57 0.24 9.13 16.52
CA THR A 57 0.50 8.34 17.73
C THR A 57 0.06 6.89 17.60
N TRP A 58 -0.67 6.55 16.54
CA TRP A 58 -0.99 5.17 16.26
C TRP A 58 0.27 4.41 15.82
N ASP A 59 0.68 3.45 16.64
CA ASP A 59 1.91 2.66 16.50
C ASP A 59 1.80 1.59 15.39
N GLY A 60 0.60 1.31 14.88
CA GLY A 60 0.37 0.29 13.86
C GLY A 60 0.78 0.65 12.42
N ARG A 61 1.51 1.77 12.22
CA ARG A 61 1.94 2.24 10.90
C ARG A 61 3.39 2.76 10.89
N MET A 62 4.31 1.96 10.37
CA MET A 62 5.67 2.24 9.92
C MET A 62 5.68 2.99 8.58
N ARG A 63 6.03 4.26 8.68
CA ARG A 63 6.00 5.20 7.55
C ARG A 63 7.19 5.06 6.58
N TRP A 64 8.21 4.29 6.95
CA TRP A 64 9.47 4.12 6.20
C TRP A 64 9.39 3.04 5.11
N THR A 65 8.34 2.22 5.10
CA THR A 65 8.14 1.10 4.17
C THR A 65 7.44 1.52 2.87
N ARG A 66 7.19 2.83 2.69
CA ARG A 66 6.44 3.35 1.53
C ARG A 66 7.31 3.45 0.30
N PRO A 67 6.82 3.18 -0.92
CA PRO A 67 7.60 3.19 -2.17
C PRO A 67 8.42 4.48 -2.44
N GLU A 68 8.03 5.61 -1.87
CA GLU A 68 8.77 6.88 -1.91
C GLU A 68 10.12 6.88 -1.16
N SER A 69 10.31 6.07 -0.12
CA SER A 69 11.55 6.10 0.68
C SER A 69 12.74 5.52 -0.10
N SER A 70 13.97 5.97 0.14
CA SER A 70 15.12 5.32 -0.50
C SER A 70 15.34 3.88 0.00
N PHE A 71 15.99 3.03 -0.81
CA PHE A 71 16.44 1.72 -0.31
C PHE A 71 17.61 1.90 0.64
N THR A 72 17.71 1.06 1.66
CA THR A 72 18.90 0.93 2.51
C THR A 72 19.74 -0.26 2.05
N CYS A 73 20.13 -0.26 0.77
CA CYS A 73 20.87 -1.36 0.13
C CYS A 73 21.96 -0.79 -0.80
N PRO A 74 22.81 -1.64 -1.45
CA PRO A 74 23.89 -1.16 -2.33
C PRO A 74 23.43 -0.33 -3.55
N LEU A 75 22.14 -0.37 -3.88
CA LEU A 75 21.55 0.49 -4.92
C LEU A 75 21.23 1.91 -4.42
N TRP A 76 21.45 2.17 -3.13
CA TRP A 76 21.29 3.49 -2.55
C TRP A 76 22.37 4.44 -3.03
N ASP A 77 21.95 5.53 -3.67
CA ASP A 77 22.81 6.63 -4.05
C ASP A 77 22.48 7.86 -3.19
N PRO A 78 23.33 8.22 -2.19
CA PRO A 78 23.09 9.38 -1.33
C PRO A 78 23.16 10.71 -2.10
N SER A 79 23.71 10.74 -3.31
CA SER A 79 23.74 11.93 -4.15
C SER A 79 22.41 12.18 -4.86
N ARG A 80 21.53 11.17 -4.92
CA ARG A 80 20.22 11.27 -5.54
C ARG A 80 19.17 11.60 -4.48
N PRO A 81 18.47 12.74 -4.58
CA PRO A 81 17.45 13.11 -3.59
C PRO A 81 16.32 12.08 -3.58
N GLU A 82 15.69 11.92 -2.42
CA GLU A 82 14.46 11.15 -2.32
C GLU A 82 13.39 11.77 -3.23
N PRO A 83 12.64 10.95 -3.99
CA PRO A 83 11.55 11.47 -4.78
C PRO A 83 10.48 12.08 -3.87
N ASP A 84 9.82 13.14 -4.34
CA ASP A 84 8.69 13.70 -3.63
C ASP A 84 7.58 12.63 -3.53
N PRO A 85 7.15 12.24 -2.31
CA PRO A 85 6.11 11.23 -2.12
C PRO A 85 4.82 11.51 -2.90
N ALA A 86 4.47 12.78 -3.10
CA ALA A 86 3.28 13.18 -3.86
C ALA A 86 3.42 12.94 -5.38
N THR A 87 4.62 12.62 -5.86
CA THR A 87 4.92 12.40 -7.29
C THR A 87 5.07 10.92 -7.66
N ILE A 88 5.09 10.02 -6.68
CA ILE A 88 5.26 8.58 -6.92
C ILE A 88 4.02 7.99 -7.61
N TYR A 89 2.85 8.39 -7.16
CA TYR A 89 1.55 7.93 -7.66
C TYR A 89 0.66 9.12 -7.99
N ASN A 90 -0.33 8.90 -8.85
CA ASN A 90 -1.29 9.88 -9.32
C ASN A 90 -2.66 9.23 -9.54
N ALA A 91 -3.16 8.46 -8.56
CA ALA A 91 -4.44 7.75 -8.67
C ALA A 91 -5.62 8.70 -8.98
N HIS A 92 -5.57 9.94 -8.48
CA HIS A 92 -6.56 10.97 -8.80
C HIS A 92 -6.46 11.54 -10.23
N GLY A 93 -5.47 11.15 -11.02
CA GLY A 93 -5.32 11.52 -12.43
C GLY A 93 -5.22 13.02 -12.68
N GLY A 94 -4.68 13.80 -11.74
CA GLY A 94 -4.60 15.25 -11.85
C GLY A 94 -5.91 16.00 -11.58
N VAL A 95 -7.00 15.32 -11.22
CA VAL A 95 -8.25 15.99 -10.83
C VAL A 95 -8.02 16.76 -9.52
N PRO A 96 -8.31 18.09 -9.47
CA PRO A 96 -8.06 18.90 -8.30
C PRO A 96 -8.90 18.48 -7.09
N ALA A 97 -8.33 18.66 -5.89
CA ALA A 97 -9.03 18.42 -4.65
C ALA A 97 -10.26 19.35 -4.53
N ARG A 98 -11.39 18.78 -4.09
CA ARG A 98 -12.57 19.55 -3.65
C ARG A 98 -12.96 19.02 -2.29
N TYR A 99 -12.88 19.89 -1.29
CA TYR A 99 -13.15 19.53 0.09
C TYR A 99 -13.91 20.62 0.84
N GLU A 100 -14.69 20.19 1.84
CA GLU A 100 -15.45 21.05 2.74
C GLU A 100 -15.30 20.51 4.17
N PHE A 101 -14.82 21.35 5.08
CA PHE A 101 -14.77 21.03 6.51
C PHE A 101 -16.12 21.38 7.16
N LEU A 102 -16.68 20.41 7.88
CA LEU A 102 -18.03 20.48 8.44
C LEU A 102 -17.98 20.19 9.95
N ALA A 103 -19.07 20.51 10.65
CA ALA A 103 -19.25 20.22 12.08
C ALA A 103 -18.05 20.66 12.95
N ASN A 104 -17.61 21.91 12.81
CA ASN A 104 -16.44 22.47 13.49
C ASN A 104 -15.14 21.67 13.22
N ASP A 105 -14.87 21.40 11.94
CA ASP A 105 -13.69 20.67 11.47
C ASP A 105 -13.60 19.23 11.99
N MET A 106 -14.73 18.62 12.36
CA MET A 106 -14.77 17.21 12.76
C MET A 106 -15.15 16.29 11.61
N LEU A 107 -15.84 16.82 10.60
CA LEU A 107 -16.19 16.07 9.39
C LEU A 107 -15.48 16.67 8.18
N LEU A 108 -15.05 15.81 7.26
CA LEU A 108 -14.43 16.22 6.00
C LEU A 108 -15.21 15.64 4.83
N ARG A 109 -15.81 16.50 4.01
CA ARG A 109 -16.47 16.09 2.78
C ARG A 109 -15.51 16.25 1.59
N CYS A 110 -15.34 15.20 0.79
CA CYS A 110 -14.47 15.18 -0.38
C CYS A 110 -15.19 14.64 -1.62
N GLY A 111 -14.75 15.06 -2.81
CA GLY A 111 -15.16 14.45 -4.08
C GLY A 111 -14.30 13.24 -4.45
N GLY A 112 -14.93 12.21 -5.01
CA GLY A 112 -14.22 11.00 -5.50
C GLY A 112 -15.19 9.98 -6.09
N PHE A 113 -14.74 8.74 -6.21
CA PHE A 113 -15.58 7.61 -6.59
C PHE A 113 -15.08 6.30 -5.97
N VAL A 114 -15.98 5.37 -5.71
CA VAL A 114 -15.63 3.99 -5.36
C VAL A 114 -15.10 3.30 -6.61
N LEU A 115 -13.86 2.85 -6.55
CA LEU A 115 -13.22 2.04 -7.58
C LEU A 115 -13.75 0.61 -7.54
N ASP A 116 -13.70 -0.02 -6.36
CA ASP A 116 -14.08 -1.42 -6.19
C ASP A 116 -14.33 -1.76 -4.70
N ARG A 117 -14.59 -3.04 -4.40
CA ARG A 117 -14.75 -3.58 -3.05
C ARG A 117 -13.77 -4.73 -2.81
N ILE A 118 -13.24 -4.81 -1.59
CA ILE A 118 -12.39 -5.92 -1.15
C ILE A 118 -13.23 -7.20 -1.07
N ALA A 119 -12.80 -8.24 -1.78
CA ALA A 119 -13.43 -9.56 -1.81
C ALA A 119 -12.59 -10.65 -1.12
N GLY A 120 -11.27 -10.49 -1.08
CA GLY A 120 -10.35 -11.41 -0.43
C GLY A 120 -9.16 -10.69 0.18
N LEU A 121 -8.57 -11.30 1.19
CA LEU A 121 -7.45 -10.75 1.95
C LEU A 121 -6.44 -11.86 2.27
N GLY A 122 -5.16 -11.56 2.07
CA GLY A 122 -4.04 -12.39 2.50
C GLY A 122 -3.96 -12.55 4.02
N ALA A 123 -2.92 -13.22 4.50
CA ALA A 123 -2.63 -13.25 5.92
C ALA A 123 -2.20 -11.83 6.37
N PRO A 124 -2.73 -11.30 7.48
CA PRO A 124 -2.16 -10.11 8.11
C PRO A 124 -0.85 -10.47 8.81
N GLU A 125 -0.01 -9.47 9.04
CA GLU A 125 1.14 -9.59 9.95
C GLU A 125 0.69 -9.91 11.38
N ASP A 126 1.52 -10.66 12.10
CA ASP A 126 1.38 -11.01 13.52
C ASP A 126 2.68 -10.56 14.23
N GLY A 127 2.70 -9.27 14.58
CA GLY A 127 3.92 -8.55 14.92
C GLY A 127 4.89 -8.42 13.74
N TYR A 128 6.17 -8.16 14.04
CA TYR A 128 7.16 -7.86 13.01
C TYR A 128 7.71 -9.10 12.27
N PHE A 129 7.61 -10.29 12.85
CA PHE A 129 8.33 -11.47 12.34
C PHE A 129 7.46 -12.53 11.69
N MET A 130 6.14 -12.44 11.81
CA MET A 130 5.23 -13.54 11.45
C MET A 130 3.98 -13.03 10.73
N TRP A 131 3.23 -13.97 10.15
CA TRP A 131 1.92 -13.73 9.52
C TRP A 131 0.88 -14.70 10.05
N ALA A 132 -0.29 -14.18 10.43
CA ALA A 132 -1.41 -14.98 10.93
C ALA A 132 -2.16 -15.68 9.79
N LYS A 133 -1.58 -16.76 9.24
CA LYS A 133 -2.14 -17.53 8.09
C LYS A 133 -3.61 -17.92 8.27
N HIS A 134 -4.02 -18.21 9.51
CA HIS A 134 -5.39 -18.61 9.83
C HIS A 134 -6.43 -17.48 9.70
N ARG A 135 -6.00 -16.21 9.67
CA ARG A 135 -6.87 -15.02 9.49
C ARG A 135 -7.04 -14.62 8.02
N MET A 136 -6.50 -15.39 7.09
CA MET A 136 -6.63 -15.16 5.64
C MET A 136 -8.09 -15.35 5.18
N HIS A 137 -8.56 -14.47 4.30
CA HIS A 137 -9.88 -14.57 3.67
C HIS A 137 -9.74 -14.83 2.17
N GLN A 138 -9.99 -16.07 1.76
CA GLN A 138 -9.94 -16.43 0.34
C GLN A 138 -11.18 -15.95 -0.42
N CYS A 139 -11.03 -15.64 -1.71
CA CYS A 139 -12.14 -15.46 -2.65
C CYS A 139 -12.04 -16.49 -3.78
N PRO A 140 -12.58 -17.72 -3.62
CA PRO A 140 -12.46 -18.78 -4.64
C PRO A 140 -13.10 -18.43 -5.99
N THR A 141 -14.04 -17.48 -5.99
CA THR A 141 -14.72 -16.98 -7.20
C THR A 141 -13.97 -15.85 -7.89
N TRP A 142 -12.85 -15.39 -7.33
CA TRP A 142 -12.06 -14.33 -7.92
C TRP A 142 -11.49 -14.74 -9.27
N LYS A 143 -11.62 -13.85 -10.25
CA LYS A 143 -11.09 -14.00 -11.60
C LYS A 143 -10.26 -12.78 -11.93
N SER A 144 -9.12 -12.99 -12.55
CA SER A 144 -8.21 -11.90 -12.89
C SER A 144 -8.83 -10.94 -13.90
N ALA A 145 -8.74 -9.65 -13.62
CA ALA A 145 -9.07 -8.59 -14.56
C ALA A 145 -7.95 -8.33 -15.58
N TYR A 146 -6.76 -8.89 -15.35
CA TYR A 146 -5.55 -8.56 -16.12
C TYR A 146 -5.44 -9.33 -17.44
N GLY A 147 -6.29 -10.34 -17.66
CA GLY A 147 -6.32 -11.13 -18.88
C GLY A 147 -5.82 -12.55 -18.67
N SER A 148 -4.80 -12.94 -19.42
CA SER A 148 -4.19 -14.27 -19.40
C SER A 148 -3.49 -14.59 -18.06
N GLU A 149 -3.12 -15.87 -17.88
CA GLU A 149 -2.32 -16.30 -16.73
C GLU A 149 -0.98 -15.54 -16.65
N GLU A 150 -0.36 -15.24 -17.80
CA GLU A 150 0.91 -14.50 -17.85
C GLU A 150 0.73 -13.02 -17.48
N GLU A 151 -0.36 -12.39 -17.93
CA GLU A 151 -0.70 -11.02 -17.52
C GLU A 151 -1.06 -10.95 -16.03
N THR A 152 -1.72 -11.98 -15.51
CA THR A 152 -2.02 -12.14 -14.08
C THR A 152 -0.73 -12.31 -13.27
N ARG A 153 0.22 -13.13 -13.77
CA ARG A 153 1.54 -13.30 -13.18
C ARG A 153 2.29 -11.97 -13.14
N ARG A 154 2.28 -11.21 -14.24
CA ARG A 154 2.88 -9.87 -14.29
C ARG A 154 2.25 -8.93 -13.27
N ALA A 155 0.92 -8.89 -13.21
CA ALA A 155 0.18 -8.06 -12.26
C ALA A 155 0.49 -8.44 -10.81
N LEU A 156 0.62 -9.73 -10.49
CA LEU A 156 1.06 -10.20 -9.18
C LEU A 156 2.46 -9.67 -8.84
N LEU A 157 3.44 -9.86 -9.72
CA LEU A 157 4.82 -9.44 -9.44
C LEU A 157 4.94 -7.91 -9.36
N SER A 158 4.20 -7.17 -10.19
CA SER A 158 4.09 -5.72 -10.10
C SER A 158 3.46 -5.29 -8.78
N THR A 159 2.37 -5.95 -8.36
CA THR A 159 1.72 -5.73 -7.06
C THR A 159 2.70 -5.93 -5.91
N LEU A 160 3.48 -7.01 -5.93
CA LEU A 160 4.47 -7.28 -4.88
C LEU A 160 5.54 -6.20 -4.79
N MET A 161 5.73 -5.36 -5.80
CA MET A 161 6.66 -4.22 -5.76
C MET A 161 5.95 -2.86 -5.75
N GLY A 162 4.62 -2.84 -5.64
CA GLY A 162 3.83 -1.60 -5.71
C GLY A 162 4.00 -0.88 -7.05
N GLY A 163 4.27 -1.61 -8.14
CA GLY A 163 4.44 -1.04 -9.48
C GLY A 163 5.61 -0.05 -9.59
N ARG A 164 6.49 -0.02 -8.59
CA ARG A 164 7.62 0.89 -8.46
C ARG A 164 8.88 0.14 -8.03
N VAL A 165 10.03 0.73 -8.30
CA VAL A 165 11.35 0.32 -7.80
C VAL A 165 12.08 1.54 -7.23
N ALA A 166 13.38 1.43 -6.98
CA ALA A 166 14.20 2.50 -6.42
C ALA A 166 13.91 3.87 -7.06
N HIS A 167 13.83 4.91 -6.23
CA HIS A 167 13.63 6.30 -6.65
C HIS A 167 12.37 6.54 -7.51
N GLY A 168 11.31 5.75 -7.30
CA GLY A 168 10.06 5.89 -8.05
C GLY A 168 10.12 5.39 -9.49
N GLY A 169 11.16 4.63 -9.85
CA GLY A 169 11.25 3.98 -11.16
C GLY A 169 10.04 3.07 -11.39
N ARG A 170 9.53 3.01 -12.63
CA ARG A 170 8.38 2.13 -12.95
C ARG A 170 8.81 0.67 -13.05
N PHE A 171 7.89 -0.22 -12.69
CA PHE A 171 8.00 -1.65 -12.97
C PHE A 171 8.21 -1.92 -14.47
N GLN A 172 9.08 -2.89 -14.81
CA GLN A 172 9.54 -3.23 -16.15
C GLN A 172 9.77 -4.75 -16.25
N ASP A 173 9.95 -5.26 -17.47
CA ASP A 173 10.06 -6.70 -17.73
C ASP A 173 11.23 -7.36 -17.01
N ARG A 174 12.36 -6.67 -16.83
CA ARG A 174 13.50 -7.20 -16.05
C ARG A 174 13.13 -7.51 -14.58
N HIS A 175 12.13 -6.84 -14.03
CA HIS A 175 11.69 -7.06 -12.65
C HIS A 175 10.80 -8.32 -12.50
N LEU A 176 10.42 -8.97 -13.61
CA LEU A 176 9.81 -10.31 -13.57
C LEU A 176 10.74 -11.35 -12.94
N ALA A 177 12.04 -11.02 -12.81
CA ALA A 177 13.03 -11.79 -12.05
C ALA A 177 12.60 -12.10 -10.60
N LEU A 178 11.68 -11.32 -10.00
CA LEU A 178 11.12 -11.63 -8.69
C LEU A 178 10.49 -13.03 -8.63
N SER A 179 9.91 -13.52 -9.74
CA SER A 179 9.32 -14.87 -9.80
C SER A 179 10.33 -16.00 -9.58
N SER A 180 11.61 -15.75 -9.80
CA SER A 180 12.69 -16.72 -9.58
C SER A 180 13.54 -16.43 -8.34
N LEU A 181 13.13 -15.47 -7.51
CA LEU A 181 13.74 -15.24 -6.21
C LEU A 181 13.41 -16.43 -5.29
N PRO A 182 14.42 -17.14 -4.74
CA PRO A 182 14.21 -18.30 -3.89
C PRO A 182 13.24 -18.02 -2.74
N SER A 183 12.39 -18.99 -2.41
CA SER A 183 11.36 -18.85 -1.37
C SER A 183 11.92 -18.68 0.03
N ASN A 184 13.11 -19.20 0.31
CA ASN A 184 13.78 -19.14 1.60
C ASN A 184 15.30 -19.03 1.44
N PHE A 185 15.97 -18.56 2.49
CA PHE A 185 17.41 -18.31 2.42
C PHE A 185 18.21 -19.60 2.22
N HIS A 186 17.80 -20.70 2.83
CA HIS A 186 18.49 -21.99 2.75
C HIS A 186 18.57 -22.52 1.32
N VAL A 187 17.49 -22.38 0.54
CA VAL A 187 17.44 -22.76 -0.87
C VAL A 187 18.19 -21.76 -1.77
N GLY A 188 18.18 -20.48 -1.41
CA GLY A 188 18.88 -19.44 -2.17
C GLY A 188 20.40 -19.44 -1.99
N PHE A 189 20.89 -19.68 -0.76
CA PHE A 189 22.30 -19.51 -0.40
C PHE A 189 23.29 -20.24 -1.31
N PRO A 190 23.12 -21.54 -1.63
CA PRO A 190 24.05 -22.23 -2.53
C PRO A 190 24.10 -21.61 -3.93
N GLN A 191 22.96 -21.08 -4.41
CA GLN A 191 22.87 -20.45 -5.73
C GLN A 191 23.53 -19.07 -5.75
N PHE A 192 23.41 -18.32 -4.65
CA PHE A 192 24.08 -17.02 -4.45
C PHE A 192 25.60 -17.22 -4.35
N GLU A 193 26.06 -18.19 -3.56
CA GLU A 193 27.47 -18.51 -3.37
C GLU A 193 28.12 -18.95 -4.70
N GLN A 194 27.48 -19.86 -5.44
CA GLN A 194 27.97 -20.32 -6.73
C GLN A 194 28.13 -19.18 -7.75
N ARG A 195 27.27 -18.16 -7.68
CA ARG A 195 27.32 -16.97 -8.55
C ARG A 195 28.25 -15.87 -8.05
N GLY A 196 28.81 -16.02 -6.84
CA GLY A 196 29.64 -14.99 -6.21
C GLY A 196 28.86 -13.73 -5.80
N TRP A 197 27.55 -13.85 -5.54
CA TRP A 197 26.67 -12.74 -5.13
C TRP A 197 26.93 -12.37 -3.67
N LYS A 198 27.75 -11.34 -3.46
CA LYS A 198 28.26 -10.99 -2.12
C LYS A 198 27.17 -10.43 -1.21
N TRP A 199 26.26 -9.62 -1.75
CA TRP A 199 25.23 -8.99 -0.94
C TRP A 199 24.23 -10.04 -0.46
N PHE A 200 23.72 -10.87 -1.37
CA PHE A 200 22.75 -11.91 -1.03
C PHE A 200 23.28 -12.93 -0.03
N THR A 201 24.55 -13.34 -0.11
CA THR A 201 25.14 -14.28 0.87
C THR A 201 25.17 -13.76 2.31
N THR A 202 24.92 -12.46 2.52
CA THR A 202 24.89 -11.82 3.85
C THR A 202 23.48 -11.52 4.37
N GLN A 203 22.43 -11.90 3.63
CA GLN A 203 21.05 -11.53 3.97
C GLN A 203 20.32 -12.54 4.88
N GLU A 204 20.99 -13.55 5.43
CA GLU A 204 20.35 -14.62 6.23
C GLU A 204 19.40 -14.05 7.31
N ALA A 205 19.85 -13.06 8.07
CA ALA A 205 19.07 -12.44 9.14
C ALA A 205 17.96 -11.48 8.65
N TYR A 206 17.93 -11.14 7.36
CA TYR A 206 16.98 -10.18 6.77
C TYR A 206 16.00 -10.84 5.80
N TYR A 207 16.32 -12.04 5.29
CA TYR A 207 15.52 -12.77 4.31
C TYR A 207 14.17 -13.25 4.86
N PHE A 208 14.04 -13.29 6.19
CA PHE A 208 12.86 -13.84 6.87
C PHE A 208 11.55 -13.16 6.43
N LYS A 209 11.54 -11.86 6.13
CA LYS A 209 10.32 -11.16 5.69
C LYS A 209 9.76 -11.76 4.40
N TRP A 210 10.62 -11.99 3.42
CA TRP A 210 10.23 -12.65 2.17
C TRP A 210 9.84 -14.11 2.40
N GLU A 211 10.63 -14.83 3.19
CA GLU A 211 10.42 -16.24 3.48
C GLU A 211 9.10 -16.53 4.19
N GLU A 212 8.84 -15.81 5.29
CA GLU A 212 7.62 -15.95 6.08
C GLU A 212 6.39 -15.49 5.29
N TRP A 213 6.50 -14.41 4.52
CA TRP A 213 5.41 -13.98 3.65
C TRP A 213 5.08 -15.03 2.57
N ARG A 214 6.10 -15.60 1.90
CA ARG A 214 5.93 -16.67 0.90
C ARG A 214 5.29 -17.91 1.54
N LEU A 215 5.74 -18.31 2.73
CA LEU A 215 5.19 -19.45 3.47
C LEU A 215 3.73 -19.24 3.90
N ALA A 216 3.40 -18.04 4.38
CA ALA A 216 2.05 -17.68 4.79
C ALA A 216 1.07 -17.72 3.61
N HIS A 217 1.51 -17.27 2.43
CA HIS A 217 0.68 -17.12 1.23
C HIS A 217 0.78 -18.27 0.22
N ASN A 218 1.56 -19.32 0.50
CA ASN A 218 1.82 -20.39 -0.47
C ASN A 218 0.57 -21.13 -1.00
N HIS A 219 -0.53 -21.16 -0.22
CA HIS A 219 -1.82 -21.75 -0.59
C HIS A 219 -2.89 -20.70 -0.94
N PHE A 220 -2.53 -19.42 -1.00
CA PHE A 220 -3.44 -18.38 -1.44
C PHE A 220 -3.76 -18.58 -2.92
N MET A 221 -5.03 -18.72 -3.27
CA MET A 221 -5.52 -18.98 -4.62
C MET A 221 -5.67 -17.68 -5.41
N LEU A 222 -5.12 -17.67 -6.63
CA LEU A 222 -5.34 -16.69 -7.68
C LEU A 222 -5.85 -17.43 -8.91
N GLU A 223 -7.14 -17.28 -9.22
CA GLU A 223 -7.81 -17.91 -10.37
C GLU A 223 -7.47 -19.40 -10.56
N GLY A 224 -7.79 -20.21 -9.55
CA GLY A 224 -7.60 -21.68 -9.60
C GLY A 224 -6.16 -22.17 -9.42
N LYS A 225 -5.18 -21.26 -9.32
CA LYS A 225 -3.76 -21.57 -9.11
C LYS A 225 -3.29 -21.04 -7.75
N ARG A 226 -2.45 -21.79 -7.03
CA ARG A 226 -1.84 -21.26 -5.80
C ARG A 226 -0.82 -20.19 -6.14
N LEU A 227 -0.69 -19.19 -5.27
CA LEU A 227 0.25 -18.08 -5.41
C LEU A 227 1.68 -18.59 -5.60
N ASP A 228 2.06 -19.63 -4.88
CA ASP A 228 3.41 -20.21 -4.97
C ASP A 228 3.72 -20.81 -6.36
N GLU A 229 2.71 -21.22 -7.12
CA GLU A 229 2.90 -21.77 -8.46
C GLU A 229 3.24 -20.69 -9.52
N TYR A 230 3.24 -19.40 -9.14
CA TYR A 230 3.77 -18.30 -9.97
C TYR A 230 5.26 -18.05 -9.75
N PHE A 231 5.90 -18.82 -8.86
CA PHE A 231 7.30 -18.68 -8.50
C PHE A 231 8.10 -19.97 -8.77
N THR A 232 9.42 -19.82 -8.80
CA THR A 232 10.39 -20.91 -8.82
C THR A 232 11.53 -20.59 -7.86
N ASP A 233 12.12 -21.61 -7.29
CA ASP A 233 13.29 -21.47 -6.41
C ASP A 233 14.62 -21.37 -7.18
N TRP A 234 14.58 -21.41 -8.52
CA TRP A 234 15.76 -21.51 -9.35
C TRP A 234 16.09 -20.20 -10.05
N LEU A 235 17.27 -19.66 -9.75
CA LEU A 235 17.81 -18.50 -10.46
C LEU A 235 18.18 -18.88 -11.90
N PRO A 236 17.76 -18.11 -12.91
CA PRO A 236 18.17 -18.32 -14.29
C PRO A 236 19.69 -18.09 -14.47
N GLN A 237 20.22 -18.49 -15.63
CA GLN A 237 21.66 -18.41 -15.91
C GLN A 237 22.12 -16.96 -16.07
N GLU A 238 21.30 -16.13 -16.70
CA GLU A 238 21.48 -14.71 -16.95
C GLU A 238 21.12 -13.82 -15.75
N ALA A 239 20.82 -14.42 -14.59
CA ALA A 239 20.50 -13.68 -13.38
C ALA A 239 21.63 -12.75 -12.97
N ASP A 240 21.30 -11.49 -12.69
CA ASP A 240 22.21 -10.45 -12.26
C ASP A 240 21.91 -10.00 -10.82
N GLU A 241 22.95 -9.88 -9.99
CA GLU A 241 22.78 -9.57 -8.57
C GLU A 241 22.07 -8.23 -8.37
N SER A 242 22.37 -7.21 -9.17
CA SER A 242 21.78 -5.88 -9.02
C SER A 242 20.28 -5.88 -9.27
N THR A 243 19.82 -6.63 -10.27
CA THR A 243 18.39 -6.82 -10.55
C THR A 243 17.70 -7.54 -9.39
N TYR A 244 18.34 -8.56 -8.83
CA TYR A 244 17.76 -9.29 -7.71
C TYR A 244 17.74 -8.47 -6.41
N ILE A 245 18.77 -7.64 -6.16
CA ILE A 245 18.78 -6.67 -5.06
C ILE A 245 17.57 -5.74 -5.21
N GLU A 246 17.34 -5.20 -6.39
CA GLU A 246 16.25 -4.26 -6.65
C GLU A 246 14.87 -4.89 -6.40
N VAL A 247 14.60 -6.07 -6.97
CA VAL A 247 13.29 -6.73 -6.80
C VAL A 247 13.09 -7.22 -5.38
N TYR A 248 14.12 -7.74 -4.70
CA TYR A 248 14.05 -8.15 -3.31
C TYR A 248 13.69 -6.97 -2.41
N ASN A 249 14.42 -5.85 -2.51
CA ASN A 249 14.17 -4.68 -1.66
C ASN A 249 12.83 -4.00 -1.98
N SER A 250 12.41 -4.01 -3.25
CA SER A 250 11.09 -3.50 -3.64
C SER A 250 9.97 -4.37 -3.05
N ALA A 251 10.12 -5.69 -3.09
CA ALA A 251 9.15 -6.62 -2.55
C ALA A 251 9.09 -6.60 -1.02
N ASP A 252 10.25 -6.62 -0.35
CA ASP A 252 10.37 -6.57 1.10
C ASP A 252 9.60 -5.39 1.72
N ARG A 253 9.64 -4.23 1.08
CA ARG A 253 8.93 -3.03 1.56
C ARG A 253 7.42 -3.14 1.44
N MET A 254 6.94 -3.82 0.41
CA MET A 254 5.51 -3.93 0.14
C MET A 254 4.84 -5.01 0.98
N VAL A 255 5.56 -6.08 1.33
CA VAL A 255 5.00 -7.14 2.19
C VAL A 255 4.87 -6.70 3.65
N GLN A 256 5.52 -5.61 4.03
CA GLN A 256 5.44 -5.00 5.37
C GLN A 256 4.22 -4.08 5.49
N GLU A 257 3.48 -4.23 6.58
CA GLU A 257 2.31 -3.44 7.03
C GLU A 257 1.17 -3.32 6.04
N ARG A 258 1.13 -4.27 5.13
CA ARG A 258 0.17 -4.30 4.06
C ARG A 258 -0.37 -5.70 3.93
N ARG A 259 -1.67 -5.75 3.78
CA ARG A 259 -2.39 -6.98 3.58
C ARG A 259 -2.69 -7.13 2.10
N LEU A 260 -2.19 -8.21 1.48
CA LEU A 260 -2.50 -8.51 0.08
C LEU A 260 -4.01 -8.56 -0.07
N MET A 261 -4.57 -7.89 -1.07
CA MET A 261 -6.02 -7.85 -1.28
C MET A 261 -6.41 -8.28 -2.68
N LEU A 262 -7.58 -8.90 -2.75
CA LEU A 262 -8.32 -9.23 -3.96
C LEU A 262 -9.60 -8.41 -3.99
N THR A 263 -9.97 -7.88 -5.14
CA THR A 263 -11.21 -7.09 -5.29
C THR A 263 -12.31 -7.85 -6.04
N GLU A 264 -13.57 -7.41 -5.92
CA GLU A 264 -14.72 -8.06 -6.57
C GLU A 264 -14.61 -8.08 -8.09
N ASN A 265 -14.03 -7.04 -8.70
CA ASN A 265 -13.87 -6.98 -10.16
C ASN A 265 -12.55 -7.56 -10.66
N GLY A 266 -11.79 -8.27 -9.82
CA GLY A 266 -10.64 -9.05 -10.30
C GLY A 266 -9.28 -8.36 -10.20
N TYR A 267 -9.15 -7.30 -9.39
CA TYR A 267 -7.89 -6.59 -9.22
C TYR A 267 -7.09 -7.13 -8.03
N LEU A 268 -5.78 -6.97 -8.13
CA LEU A 268 -4.78 -7.24 -7.10
C LEU A 268 -4.35 -5.93 -6.44
N GLY A 269 -4.01 -5.99 -5.16
CA GLY A 269 -3.56 -4.81 -4.46
C GLY A 269 -3.06 -5.04 -3.05
N TRP A 270 -2.86 -3.95 -2.35
CA TRP A 270 -2.54 -3.92 -0.93
C TRP A 270 -3.53 -3.03 -0.18
N ALA A 271 -4.00 -3.53 0.96
CA ALA A 271 -4.75 -2.78 1.96
C ALA A 271 -3.85 -2.46 3.16
N PRO A 272 -4.18 -1.46 4.00
CA PRO A 272 -3.44 -1.21 5.23
C PRO A 272 -3.61 -2.40 6.18
N ASP A 273 -2.53 -2.78 6.85
CA ASP A 273 -2.54 -3.77 7.91
C ASP A 273 -2.45 -3.12 9.30
N ASN A 274 -2.69 -3.91 10.34
CA ASN A 274 -2.47 -3.51 11.74
C ASN A 274 -1.82 -4.67 12.50
N ALA A 275 -0.50 -4.83 12.29
CA ALA A 275 0.28 -5.96 12.81
C ALA A 275 0.29 -6.10 14.34
N TYR A 276 -0.11 -5.06 15.07
CA TYR A 276 -0.04 -4.99 16.54
C TYR A 276 -1.42 -5.01 17.22
N ASP A 277 -2.50 -5.16 16.46
CA ASP A 277 -3.84 -5.28 17.00
C ASP A 277 -4.62 -6.40 16.31
N GLU A 278 -4.85 -7.48 17.04
CA GLU A 278 -5.53 -8.66 16.53
C GLU A 278 -7.07 -8.49 16.48
N ALA A 279 -7.63 -7.43 17.08
CA ALA A 279 -9.07 -7.24 17.09
C ALA A 279 -9.59 -7.01 15.66
N ASP A 280 -10.58 -7.80 15.22
CA ASP A 280 -11.08 -7.73 13.84
C ASP A 280 -11.67 -6.36 13.47
N GLU A 281 -12.19 -5.61 14.44
CA GLU A 281 -12.65 -4.23 14.24
C GLU A 281 -11.50 -3.26 13.91
N ASN A 282 -10.31 -3.58 14.42
CA ASN A 282 -9.07 -2.82 14.24
C ASN A 282 -8.24 -3.26 13.03
N ASN A 283 -8.87 -3.95 12.08
CA ASN A 283 -8.25 -4.47 10.87
C ASN A 283 -9.07 -4.13 9.62
N VAL A 284 -8.42 -4.18 8.44
CA VAL A 284 -9.15 -4.18 7.16
C VAL A 284 -9.96 -5.47 7.01
N ARG A 285 -11.14 -5.37 6.40
CA ARG A 285 -12.05 -6.51 6.24
C ARG A 285 -12.59 -6.65 4.82
N VAL A 286 -12.98 -7.87 4.48
CA VAL A 286 -13.78 -8.13 3.27
C VAL A 286 -15.04 -7.27 3.32
N GLY A 287 -15.37 -6.64 2.21
CA GLY A 287 -16.50 -5.73 2.07
C GLY A 287 -16.14 -4.25 2.23
N ASP A 288 -14.97 -3.91 2.77
CA ASP A 288 -14.48 -2.53 2.74
C ASP A 288 -14.32 -2.06 1.29
N LEU A 289 -14.52 -0.77 1.07
CA LEU A 289 -14.52 -0.14 -0.24
C LEU A 289 -13.12 0.39 -0.56
N ILE A 290 -12.80 0.44 -1.84
CA ILE A 290 -11.61 1.10 -2.37
C ILE A 290 -12.10 2.32 -3.11
N ALA A 291 -11.67 3.51 -2.68
CA ALA A 291 -12.09 4.78 -3.27
C ALA A 291 -10.89 5.57 -3.80
N ILE A 292 -11.08 6.19 -4.96
CA ILE A 292 -10.17 7.21 -5.48
C ILE A 292 -10.76 8.56 -5.06
N ILE A 293 -10.03 9.26 -4.19
CA ILE A 293 -10.40 10.59 -3.69
C ILE A 293 -9.60 11.64 -4.46
N PHE A 294 -10.27 12.64 -5.03
CA PHE A 294 -9.61 13.62 -5.88
C PHE A 294 -8.63 14.49 -5.09
N GLY A 295 -7.40 14.63 -5.61
CA GLY A 295 -6.30 15.29 -4.92
C GLY A 295 -5.55 14.41 -3.92
N CYS A 296 -5.83 13.10 -3.86
CA CYS A 296 -5.03 12.12 -3.14
C CYS A 296 -4.27 11.23 -4.16
N SER A 297 -2.97 11.06 -3.99
CA SER A 297 -2.06 10.36 -4.91
C SER A 297 -2.31 8.85 -4.97
N THR A 298 -2.94 8.27 -3.96
CA THR A 298 -3.23 6.83 -3.88
C THR A 298 -4.71 6.55 -3.64
N PRO A 299 -5.22 5.37 -4.04
CA PRO A 299 -6.52 4.89 -3.57
C PRO A 299 -6.53 4.78 -2.04
N LEU A 300 -7.71 4.93 -1.45
CA LEU A 300 -7.92 4.74 -0.01
C LEU A 300 -8.88 3.58 0.23
N VAL A 301 -8.58 2.76 1.23
CA VAL A 301 -9.58 1.84 1.79
C VAL A 301 -10.50 2.66 2.68
N VAL A 302 -11.79 2.63 2.38
CA VAL A 302 -12.83 3.36 3.10
C VAL A 302 -13.93 2.40 3.56
N ARG A 303 -14.48 2.68 4.74
CA ARG A 303 -15.50 1.85 5.38
C ARG A 303 -16.76 2.66 5.61
N ALA A 304 -17.89 2.15 5.15
CA ALA A 304 -19.19 2.78 5.42
C ALA A 304 -19.50 2.71 6.92
N ASN A 305 -19.96 3.83 7.47
CA ASN A 305 -20.43 3.97 8.84
C ASN A 305 -21.72 4.82 8.84
N GLY A 306 -22.86 4.15 8.62
CA GLY A 306 -24.15 4.81 8.46
C GLY A 306 -24.17 5.71 7.21
N GLU A 307 -24.44 7.01 7.41
CA GLU A 307 -24.41 8.03 6.36
C GLU A 307 -23.00 8.57 6.06
N PHE A 308 -22.01 8.16 6.87
CA PHE A 308 -20.63 8.63 6.79
C PHE A 308 -19.67 7.52 6.38
N TYR A 309 -18.41 7.88 6.21
CA TYR A 309 -17.32 6.97 5.90
C TYR A 309 -16.15 7.14 6.85
N GLU A 310 -15.38 6.08 7.03
CA GLU A 310 -14.13 6.08 7.77
C GLU A 310 -13.00 5.76 6.80
N ILE A 311 -11.86 6.44 6.94
CA ILE A 311 -10.67 6.09 6.17
C ILE A 311 -9.91 5.04 6.97
N VAL A 312 -9.82 3.83 6.40
CA VAL A 312 -9.04 2.73 6.99
C VAL A 312 -7.55 2.99 6.74
N GLY A 313 -7.21 3.43 5.53
CA GLY A 313 -5.85 3.83 5.19
C GLY A 313 -5.58 3.80 3.69
N GLU A 314 -4.31 4.01 3.36
CA GLU A 314 -3.80 3.96 1.99
C GLU A 314 -3.91 2.55 1.39
N ALA A 315 -4.30 2.48 0.12
CA ALA A 315 -4.33 1.28 -0.69
C ALA A 315 -3.39 1.39 -1.88
N TYR A 316 -2.94 0.23 -2.36
CA TYR A 316 -2.36 0.05 -3.68
C TYR A 316 -3.29 -0.81 -4.51
N VAL A 317 -3.57 -0.43 -5.75
CA VAL A 317 -4.35 -1.27 -6.68
C VAL A 317 -3.61 -1.33 -8.01
N GLU A 318 -3.19 -2.53 -8.41
CA GLU A 318 -2.44 -2.74 -9.64
C GLU A 318 -3.27 -2.28 -10.84
N GLY A 319 -2.72 -1.32 -11.59
CA GLY A 319 -3.35 -0.68 -12.74
C GLY A 319 -4.22 0.55 -12.43
N PHE A 320 -4.23 1.06 -11.20
CA PHE A 320 -5.00 2.26 -10.82
C PHE A 320 -4.22 3.31 -10.01
N MET A 321 -2.90 3.24 -10.04
CA MET A 321 -2.04 4.15 -9.28
C MET A 321 -1.60 5.39 -10.07
N ASP A 322 -1.96 5.50 -11.35
CA ASP A 322 -1.46 6.51 -12.28
C ASP A 322 -2.59 7.19 -13.08
N GLY A 323 -3.79 7.24 -12.51
CA GLY A 323 -4.94 7.97 -13.05
C GLY A 323 -5.84 7.15 -13.98
N GLU A 324 -5.58 5.85 -14.12
CA GLU A 324 -6.37 4.94 -14.96
C GLU A 324 -7.85 4.92 -14.57
N GLY A 325 -8.15 5.08 -13.28
CA GLY A 325 -9.52 5.09 -12.75
C GLY A 325 -10.37 6.25 -13.28
N ILE A 326 -9.75 7.36 -13.71
CA ILE A 326 -10.49 8.50 -14.28
C ILE A 326 -11.21 8.11 -15.57
N ARG A 327 -10.62 7.21 -16.37
CA ARG A 327 -11.26 6.72 -17.60
C ARG A 327 -12.57 5.98 -17.32
N LEU A 328 -12.68 5.32 -16.17
CA LEU A 328 -13.93 4.65 -15.77
C LEU A 328 -15.05 5.67 -15.48
N VAL A 329 -14.69 6.86 -14.97
CA VAL A 329 -15.64 7.95 -14.76
C VAL A 329 -16.04 8.59 -16.09
N GLU A 330 -15.07 8.87 -16.96
CA GLU A 330 -15.32 9.43 -18.29
C GLU A 330 -16.17 8.50 -19.17
N GLY A 331 -15.96 7.19 -19.03
CA GLY A 331 -16.77 6.15 -19.68
C GLY A 331 -18.14 5.91 -19.04
N GLY A 332 -18.43 6.51 -17.89
CA GLY A 332 -19.70 6.35 -17.17
C GLY A 332 -19.85 5.05 -16.37
N GLU A 333 -18.78 4.26 -16.24
CA GLU A 333 -18.75 3.00 -15.47
C GLU A 333 -18.69 3.25 -13.95
N ARG A 334 -18.13 4.39 -13.54
CA ARG A 334 -18.07 4.86 -12.16
C ARG A 334 -18.66 6.27 -12.03
N LYS A 335 -19.37 6.50 -10.94
CA LYS A 335 -20.04 7.78 -10.68
C LYS A 335 -19.25 8.57 -9.64
N VAL A 336 -19.02 9.85 -9.94
CA VAL A 336 -18.45 10.79 -8.97
C VAL A 336 -19.50 11.14 -7.93
N GLU A 337 -19.12 11.02 -6.67
CA GLU A 337 -19.96 11.31 -5.51
C GLU A 337 -19.17 12.11 -4.46
N SER A 338 -19.90 12.60 -3.45
CA SER A 338 -19.29 13.26 -2.29
C SER A 338 -19.29 12.29 -1.11
N TYR A 339 -18.12 12.08 -0.53
CA TYR A 339 -17.90 11.21 0.63
C TYR A 339 -17.67 12.10 1.84
N THR A 340 -18.47 11.92 2.89
CA THR A 340 -18.28 12.65 4.15
C THR A 340 -17.61 11.72 5.15
N PHE A 341 -16.38 12.04 5.52
CA PHE A 341 -15.57 11.28 6.46
C PHE A 341 -15.74 11.80 7.89
N VAL A 342 -15.87 10.88 8.84
CA VAL A 342 -15.93 11.15 10.28
C VAL A 342 -14.57 11.23 10.93
#